data_AF-A0A0Q0G9M9-F1
#
_entry.id   AF-A0A0Q0G9M9-F1
#
_cell.length_a   1.000
_cell.length_b   1.000
_cell.length_c   1.000
_cell.angle_alpha   90.00
_cell.angle_beta   90.00
_cell.angle_gamma   90.00
#
_symmetry.space_group_name_H-M   'P 1'
#
loop_
_entity.id
_entity.type
_entity.pdbx_description
1 polymer ?
#
loop_
_entity_poly.entity_id
_entity_poly.type
_entity_poly.pdbx_seq_one_letter_code
_entity_poly.pdbx_strand_id
1 'polypeptide(L)'
;MNKVIIFGNSGSGKSTLACALAKRHQLSHLDLDTIAWQASNPPTRLPLEQSKLHIQSFLDKYTNWVIEGCYADLLALVAPFAEEAIFLNLPVSECVDNAKRRPWEPHKYPDKQAQDANLPMLIDWIGQYTTREDTFSLSAHERLYRDVKATKMMFKSNVSARVLLDNMTS
;
A
#
# COMPACT_ATOMS: atom_id res chain seq x y z
N MET A 1 15.13 -13.08 7.64
CA MET A 1 14.84 -11.63 7.70
C MET A 1 13.64 -11.43 6.82
N ASN A 2 12.72 -10.55 7.21
CA ASN A 2 11.49 -10.33 6.46
C ASN A 2 11.40 -8.83 6.14
N LYS A 3 11.82 -8.46 4.93
CA LYS A 3 11.68 -7.11 4.36
C LYS A 3 10.67 -7.14 3.22
N VAL A 4 9.43 -6.78 3.52
CA VAL A 4 8.29 -6.99 2.62
C VAL A 4 7.77 -5.65 2.10
N ILE A 5 7.62 -5.52 0.79
CA ILE A 5 6.80 -4.44 0.21
C ILE A 5 5.43 -4.98 -0.23
N ILE A 6 4.37 -4.23 0.04
CA ILE A 6 3.00 -4.59 -0.35
C ILE A 6 2.37 -3.43 -1.12
N PHE A 7 1.89 -3.70 -2.32
CA PHE A 7 1.37 -2.65 -3.19
C PHE A 7 0.20 -3.10 -4.05
N GLY A 8 -0.45 -2.13 -4.70
CA GLY A 8 -1.66 -2.30 -5.48
C GLY A 8 -2.68 -1.19 -5.26
N ASN A 9 -3.81 -1.28 -5.95
CA ASN A 9 -4.86 -0.25 -5.96
C ASN A 9 -5.35 0.10 -4.54
N SER A 10 -5.93 1.29 -4.35
CA SER A 10 -6.67 1.58 -3.13
C SER A 10 -7.83 0.59 -2.98
N GLY A 11 -8.09 0.12 -1.75
CA GLY A 11 -9.10 -0.91 -1.50
C GLY A 11 -8.66 -2.36 -1.74
N SER A 12 -7.42 -2.61 -2.18
CA SER A 12 -6.93 -3.98 -2.39
C SER A 12 -6.58 -4.77 -1.13
N GLY A 13 -6.59 -4.13 0.05
CA GLY A 13 -6.32 -4.79 1.35
C GLY A 13 -4.87 -4.74 1.84
N LYS A 14 -4.01 -3.89 1.25
CA LYS A 14 -2.59 -3.73 1.61
C LYS A 14 -2.36 -3.54 3.11
N SER A 15 -2.96 -2.51 3.71
CA SER A 15 -2.79 -2.18 5.13
C SER A 15 -3.27 -3.31 6.04
N THR A 16 -4.33 -4.02 5.65
CA THR A 16 -4.81 -5.22 6.39
C THR A 16 -3.77 -6.33 6.40
N LEU A 17 -3.18 -6.63 5.23
CA LEU A 17 -2.14 -7.65 5.11
C LEU A 17 -0.85 -7.22 5.82
N ALA A 18 -0.45 -5.95 5.67
CA ALA A 18 0.73 -5.39 6.31
C ALA A 18 0.62 -5.45 7.85
N CYS A 19 -0.51 -5.05 8.42
CA CYS A 19 -0.79 -5.18 9.84
C CYS A 19 -0.74 -6.63 10.33
N ALA A 20 -1.29 -7.57 9.54
CA ALA A 20 -1.27 -8.98 9.88
C ALA A 20 0.16 -9.57 9.87
N LEU A 21 0.96 -9.22 8.85
CA LEU A 21 2.38 -9.57 8.75
C LEU A 21 3.20 -8.97 9.90
N ALA A 22 3.02 -7.67 10.15
CA ALA A 22 3.68 -6.96 11.24
C ALA A 22 3.40 -7.62 12.59
N LYS A 23 2.14 -7.98 12.86
CA LYS A 23 1.76 -8.68 14.09
C LYS A 23 2.33 -10.10 14.16
N ARG A 24 2.24 -10.88 13.08
CA ARG A 24 2.68 -12.29 13.07
C ARG A 24 4.19 -12.44 13.18
N HIS A 25 4.94 -11.58 12.50
CA HIS A 25 6.41 -11.67 12.41
C HIS A 25 7.14 -10.58 13.19
N GLN A 26 6.42 -9.77 13.98
CA GLN A 26 6.97 -8.67 14.78
C GLN A 26 7.75 -7.65 13.92
N LEU A 27 7.22 -7.33 12.74
CA LEU A 27 7.84 -6.40 11.80
C LEU A 27 7.47 -4.95 12.14
N SER A 28 8.40 -4.04 11.89
CA SER A 28 8.07 -2.62 11.88
C SER A 28 7.24 -2.30 10.64
N HIS A 29 6.13 -1.58 10.82
CA HIS A 29 5.21 -1.23 9.74
C HIS A 29 5.37 0.24 9.34
N LEU A 30 5.50 0.52 8.05
CA LEU A 30 5.38 1.86 7.48
C LEU A 30 4.27 1.89 6.43
N ASP A 31 3.23 2.66 6.73
CA ASP A 31 2.22 3.07 5.77
C ASP A 31 2.74 4.30 5.02
N LEU A 32 2.91 4.19 3.70
CA LEU A 32 3.43 5.27 2.86
C LEU A 32 2.51 6.51 2.83
N ASP A 33 1.20 6.37 3.13
CA ASP A 33 0.31 7.53 3.27
C ASP A 33 0.85 8.52 4.33
N THR A 34 1.49 8.02 5.40
CA THR A 34 1.99 8.84 6.52
C THR A 34 3.17 9.74 6.16
N ILE A 35 3.84 9.47 5.04
CA ILE A 35 5.02 10.21 4.56
C ILE A 35 4.83 10.74 3.14
N ALA A 36 3.63 10.60 2.57
CA ALA A 36 3.33 11.01 1.21
C ALA A 36 2.75 12.43 1.12
N TRP A 37 2.28 13.01 2.21
CA TRP A 37 1.48 14.24 2.17
C TRP A 37 2.04 15.31 3.10
N GLN A 38 1.91 16.55 2.69
CA GLN A 38 2.13 17.71 3.55
C GLN A 38 0.92 17.88 4.47
N ALA A 39 1.15 18.43 5.67
CA ALA A 39 0.09 18.88 6.56
C ALA A 39 -0.56 20.17 6.04
N SER A 40 -1.21 20.10 4.87
CA SER A 40 -1.81 21.23 4.15
C SER A 40 -3.27 20.96 3.80
N ASN A 41 -4.05 22.03 3.64
CA ASN A 41 -5.41 21.98 3.10
C ASN A 41 -5.53 22.95 1.91
N PRO A 42 -5.74 22.49 0.66
CA PRO A 42 -5.96 21.09 0.26
C PRO A 42 -4.71 20.19 0.41
N PRO A 43 -4.90 18.85 0.43
CA PRO A 43 -3.79 17.89 0.50
C PRO A 43 -2.82 18.08 -0.66
N THR A 44 -1.55 18.26 -0.34
CA THR A 44 -0.47 18.43 -1.34
C THR A 44 0.56 17.32 -1.16
N ARG A 45 1.00 16.69 -2.26
CA ARG A 45 2.05 15.66 -2.19
C ARG A 45 3.32 16.26 -1.57
N LEU A 46 3.89 15.53 -0.62
CA LEU A 46 5.21 15.83 -0.08
C LEU A 46 6.24 15.68 -1.21
N PRO A 47 7.21 16.61 -1.36
CA PRO A 47 8.28 16.43 -2.34
C PRO A 47 8.97 15.08 -2.17
N LEU A 48 9.29 14.41 -3.29
CA LEU A 48 9.84 13.05 -3.29
C LEU A 48 11.09 12.94 -2.42
N GLU A 49 11.99 13.92 -2.49
CA GLU A 49 13.22 13.92 -1.67
C GLU A 49 12.94 14.01 -0.17
N GLN A 50 11.86 14.66 0.26
CA GLN A 50 11.49 14.68 1.68
C GLN A 50 10.89 13.34 2.11
N SER A 51 10.02 12.74 1.29
CA SER A 51 9.49 11.38 1.53
C SER A 51 10.62 10.36 1.64
N LYS A 52 11.64 10.50 0.79
CA LYS A 52 12.84 9.66 0.76
C LYS A 52 13.64 9.73 2.05
N LEU A 53 13.77 10.91 2.67
CA LEU A 53 14.44 11.04 3.98
C LEU A 53 13.70 10.25 5.08
N HIS A 54 12.36 10.29 5.07
CA HIS A 54 11.55 9.49 6.00
C HIS A 54 11.72 7.98 5.76
N ILE A 55 11.75 7.55 4.49
CA ILE A 55 12.02 6.16 4.13
C ILE A 55 13.41 5.74 4.62
N GLN A 56 14.45 6.53 4.34
CA GLN A 56 15.82 6.23 4.78
C GLN A 56 15.91 6.11 6.30
N SER A 57 15.35 7.08 7.03
CA SER A 57 15.32 7.04 8.50
C SER A 57 14.64 5.78 9.04
N PHE A 58 13.55 5.33 8.40
CA PHE A 58 12.87 4.10 8.78
C PHE A 58 13.72 2.84 8.49
N LEU A 59 14.34 2.78 7.30
CA LEU A 59 15.20 1.66 6.89
C LEU A 59 16.47 1.53 7.74
N ASP A 60 17.06 2.65 8.16
CA ASP A 60 18.23 2.68 9.04
C ASP A 60 17.88 2.22 10.46
N LYS A 61 16.66 2.51 10.91
CA LYS A 61 16.19 2.19 12.26
C LYS A 61 15.78 0.72 12.42
N TYR A 62 15.24 0.10 11.37
CA TYR A 62 14.62 -1.23 11.47
C TYR A 62 15.21 -2.24 10.49
N THR A 63 15.60 -3.40 10.99
CA THR A 63 16.20 -4.48 10.19
C THR A 63 15.17 -5.42 9.56
N ASN A 64 13.97 -5.52 10.14
CA ASN A 64 12.84 -6.29 9.63
C ASN A 64 11.60 -5.39 9.58
N TRP A 65 10.94 -5.36 8.42
CA TRP A 65 9.87 -4.41 8.18
C TRP A 65 8.88 -4.87 7.11
N VAL A 66 7.71 -4.26 7.16
CA VAL A 66 6.72 -4.27 6.08
C VAL A 66 6.40 -2.83 5.72
N ILE A 67 6.55 -2.49 4.45
CA ILE A 67 6.26 -1.16 3.90
C ILE A 67 5.15 -1.32 2.87
N GLU A 68 4.10 -0.52 2.95
CA GLU A 68 2.93 -0.66 2.07
C GLU A 68 2.42 0.66 1.52
N GLY A 69 1.86 0.63 0.32
CA GLY A 69 1.17 1.78 -0.27
C GLY A 69 0.86 1.60 -1.76
N CYS A 70 0.28 2.63 -2.37
CA CYS A 70 0.01 2.67 -3.82
C CYS A 70 0.93 3.65 -4.58
N TYR A 71 2.01 4.11 -3.96
CA TYR A 71 2.93 5.10 -4.50
C TYR A 71 4.10 4.38 -5.18
N ALA A 72 4.00 4.04 -6.47
CA ALA A 72 5.05 3.28 -7.16
C ALA A 72 6.41 4.01 -7.15
N ASP A 73 6.41 5.34 -7.14
CA ASP A 73 7.59 6.20 -6.99
C ASP A 73 8.28 6.02 -5.63
N LEU A 74 7.52 6.00 -4.53
CA LEU A 74 8.06 5.77 -3.20
C LEU A 74 8.51 4.31 -3.02
N LEU A 75 7.72 3.36 -3.51
CA LEU A 75 8.05 1.94 -3.45
C LEU A 75 9.31 1.60 -4.25
N ALA A 76 9.58 2.30 -5.36
CA ALA A 76 10.81 2.14 -6.12
C ALA A 76 12.08 2.48 -5.32
N LEU A 77 11.98 3.39 -4.33
CA LEU A 77 13.09 3.71 -3.42
C LEU A 77 13.35 2.57 -2.41
N VAL A 78 12.32 1.80 -2.08
CA VAL A 78 12.35 0.73 -1.08
C VAL A 78 12.68 -0.62 -1.71
N ALA A 79 12.22 -0.86 -2.95
CA ALA A 79 12.33 -2.11 -3.68
C ALA A 79 13.73 -2.74 -3.72
N PRO A 80 14.85 -1.99 -3.83
CA PRO A 80 16.20 -2.57 -3.77
C PRO A 80 16.54 -3.26 -2.45
N PHE A 81 15.85 -2.92 -1.36
CA PHE A 81 16.09 -3.46 -0.01
C PHE A 81 15.09 -4.56 0.38
N ALA A 82 14.05 -4.77 -0.44
CA ALA A 82 13.02 -5.75 -0.18
C ALA A 82 13.50 -7.17 -0.50
N GLU A 83 13.13 -8.12 0.35
CA GLU A 83 13.33 -9.56 0.14
C GLU A 83 12.08 -10.18 -0.50
N GLU A 84 10.91 -9.60 -0.22
CA GLU A 84 9.63 -10.01 -0.78
C GLU A 84 8.82 -8.82 -1.31
N ALA A 85 8.12 -9.04 -2.42
CA ALA A 85 7.24 -8.08 -3.06
C ALA A 85 5.86 -8.72 -3.31
N ILE A 86 4.83 -8.18 -2.66
CA ILE A 86 3.44 -8.65 -2.77
C ILE A 86 2.63 -7.62 -3.55
N PHE A 87 2.15 -8.01 -4.71
CA PHE A 87 1.24 -7.20 -5.52
C PHE A 87 -0.20 -7.70 -5.37
N LEU A 88 -1.03 -6.91 -4.69
CA LEU A 88 -2.49 -7.10 -4.61
C LEU A 88 -3.15 -6.49 -5.85
N ASN A 89 -3.09 -7.21 -6.96
CA ASN A 89 -3.62 -6.83 -8.27
C ASN A 89 -5.08 -7.31 -8.46
N LEU A 90 -5.95 -6.87 -7.55
CA LEU A 90 -7.36 -7.24 -7.56
C LEU A 90 -8.13 -6.49 -8.67
N PRO A 91 -9.26 -7.04 -9.15
CA PRO A 91 -10.19 -6.31 -9.98
C PRO A 91 -10.65 -5.01 -9.32
N VAL A 92 -10.84 -3.97 -10.12
CA VAL A 92 -11.33 -2.65 -9.66
C VAL A 92 -12.65 -2.79 -8.89
N SER A 93 -13.56 -3.64 -9.36
CA SER A 93 -14.84 -3.93 -8.68
C SER A 93 -14.65 -4.43 -7.25
N GLU A 94 -13.74 -5.38 -7.05
CA GLU A 94 -13.43 -5.90 -5.71
C GLU A 94 -12.82 -4.83 -4.80
N CYS A 95 -11.96 -3.96 -5.34
CA CYS A 95 -11.39 -2.83 -4.60
C CYS A 95 -12.46 -1.82 -4.19
N VAL A 96 -13.42 -1.54 -5.07
CA VAL A 96 -14.59 -0.68 -4.80
C VAL A 96 -15.48 -1.30 -3.72
N ASP A 97 -15.78 -2.59 -3.80
CA ASP A 97 -16.60 -3.29 -2.81
C ASP A 97 -15.92 -3.35 -1.44
N ASN A 98 -14.59 -3.45 -1.42
CA ASN A 98 -13.81 -3.31 -0.20
C ASN A 98 -13.90 -1.90 0.38
N ALA A 99 -13.78 -0.85 -0.45
CA ALA A 99 -13.91 0.54 -0.02
C ALA A 99 -15.30 0.83 0.61
N LYS A 100 -16.37 0.34 0.00
CA LYS A 100 -17.74 0.47 0.52
C LYS A 100 -17.96 -0.22 1.87
N ARG A 101 -17.24 -1.32 2.13
CA ARG A 101 -17.35 -2.12 3.36
C ARG A 101 -16.35 -1.69 4.44
N ARG A 102 -15.53 -0.67 4.22
CA ARG A 102 -14.51 -0.26 5.20
C ARG A 102 -15.17 0.18 6.50
N PRO A 103 -14.70 -0.33 7.65
CA PRO A 103 -14.97 0.28 8.94
C PRO A 103 -14.48 1.74 8.96
N TRP A 104 -14.93 2.49 9.96
CA TRP A 104 -14.39 3.83 10.20
C TRP A 104 -12.88 3.79 10.45
N GLU A 105 -12.14 4.64 9.75
CA GLU A 105 -10.68 4.80 9.85
C GLU A 105 -10.38 6.07 10.68
N PRO A 106 -10.27 5.97 12.02
CA PRO A 106 -10.13 7.14 12.92
C PRO A 106 -8.84 7.94 12.71
N HIS A 107 -7.83 7.32 12.07
CA HIS A 107 -6.57 7.96 11.72
C HIS A 107 -6.67 8.80 10.43
N LYS A 108 -7.75 8.65 9.64
CA LYS A 108 -8.00 9.36 8.38
C LYS A 108 -9.19 10.32 8.46
N TYR A 109 -10.20 9.99 9.26
CA TYR A 109 -11.44 10.76 9.35
C TYR A 109 -11.88 10.97 10.80
N PRO A 110 -12.45 12.14 11.14
CA PRO A 110 -12.95 12.41 12.48
C PRO A 110 -14.11 11.49 12.91
N ASP A 111 -14.92 11.02 11.95
CA ASP A 111 -16.03 10.10 12.17
C ASP A 111 -16.39 9.33 10.87
N LYS A 112 -17.34 8.40 10.98
CA LYS A 112 -17.83 7.59 9.86
C LYS A 112 -18.57 8.42 8.80
N GLN A 113 -19.23 9.52 9.20
CA GLN A 113 -19.99 10.36 8.27
C GLN A 113 -19.04 11.12 7.33
N ALA A 114 -17.94 11.68 7.85
CA ALA A 114 -16.90 12.33 7.08
C ALA A 114 -16.21 11.34 6.11
N GLN A 115 -15.99 10.10 6.55
CA GLN A 115 -15.48 9.04 5.67
C GLN A 115 -16.46 8.72 4.53
N ASP A 116 -17.74 8.57 4.85
CA ASP A 116 -18.77 8.26 3.86
C ASP A 116 -19.00 9.39 2.87
N ALA A 117 -18.86 10.65 3.31
CA ALA A 117 -18.90 11.80 2.42
C ALA A 117 -17.76 11.78 1.37
N ASN A 118 -16.60 11.18 1.70
CA ASN A 118 -15.47 11.05 0.79
C ASN A 118 -15.54 9.79 -0.10
N LEU A 119 -16.44 8.85 0.19
CA LEU A 119 -16.52 7.57 -0.51
C LEU A 119 -16.75 7.70 -2.04
N PRO A 120 -17.60 8.60 -2.57
CA PRO A 120 -17.75 8.75 -4.02
C PRO A 120 -16.45 9.15 -4.73
N MET A 121 -15.68 10.07 -4.15
CA MET A 121 -14.36 10.46 -4.67
C MET A 121 -13.41 9.27 -4.64
N LEU A 122 -13.38 8.52 -3.54
CA LEU A 122 -12.54 7.33 -3.42
C LEU A 122 -12.91 6.24 -4.44
N ILE A 123 -14.20 6.04 -4.72
CA ILE A 123 -14.67 5.07 -5.73
C ILE A 123 -14.20 5.49 -7.13
N ASP A 124 -14.35 6.77 -7.48
CA ASP A 124 -13.85 7.30 -8.75
C ASP A 124 -12.32 7.14 -8.87
N TRP A 125 -11.59 7.45 -7.79
CA TRP A 125 -10.15 7.22 -7.71
C TRP A 125 -9.79 5.75 -7.95
N ILE A 126 -10.42 4.81 -7.26
CA ILE A 126 -10.20 3.37 -7.44
C ILE A 126 -10.54 2.94 -8.88
N GLY A 127 -11.61 3.51 -9.45
CA GLY A 127 -12.11 3.24 -10.79
C GLY A 127 -11.11 3.55 -11.90
N GLN A 128 -10.37 4.65 -11.75
CA GLN A 128 -9.39 5.10 -12.75
C GLN A 128 -8.08 4.30 -12.73
N TYR A 129 -7.91 3.30 -11.87
CA TYR A 129 -6.66 2.58 -11.68
C TYR A 129 -6.04 2.00 -12.97
N THR A 130 -6.87 1.52 -13.89
CA THR A 130 -6.44 0.91 -15.16
C THR A 130 -6.22 1.92 -16.28
N THR A 131 -6.64 3.19 -16.09
CA THR A 131 -6.62 4.22 -17.14
C THR A 131 -5.72 5.40 -16.81
N ARG A 132 -5.46 5.68 -15.53
CA ARG A 132 -4.48 6.68 -15.11
C ARG A 132 -3.07 6.24 -15.49
N GLU A 133 -2.17 7.20 -15.69
CA GLU A 133 -0.77 6.96 -16.08
C GLU A 133 0.23 7.49 -15.04
N ASP A 134 -0.27 7.86 -13.86
CA ASP A 134 0.51 8.36 -12.74
C ASP A 134 1.19 7.22 -11.95
N THR A 135 1.83 7.58 -10.83
CA THR A 135 2.53 6.61 -9.96
C THR A 135 1.58 5.69 -9.18
N PHE A 136 0.26 5.90 -9.27
CA PHE A 136 -0.79 5.10 -8.66
C PHE A 136 -1.42 4.09 -9.62
N SER A 137 -1.06 4.16 -10.90
CA SER A 137 -1.62 3.37 -11.99
C SER A 137 -1.29 1.88 -11.91
N LEU A 138 -2.14 1.07 -12.55
CA LEU A 138 -1.85 -0.34 -12.80
C LEU A 138 -0.52 -0.49 -13.55
N SER A 139 -0.29 0.32 -14.59
CA SER A 139 0.92 0.22 -15.41
C SER A 139 2.20 0.55 -14.62
N ALA A 140 2.13 1.49 -13.66
CA ALA A 140 3.24 1.78 -12.74
C ALA A 140 3.49 0.63 -11.76
N HIS A 141 2.45 0.03 -11.18
CA HIS A 141 2.60 -1.13 -10.31
C HIS A 141 3.10 -2.38 -11.05
N GLU A 142 2.65 -2.62 -12.28
CA GLU A 142 3.14 -3.71 -13.12
C GLU A 142 4.62 -3.54 -13.48
N ARG A 143 5.04 -2.29 -13.76
CA ARG A 143 6.46 -1.95 -13.96
C ARG A 143 7.27 -2.24 -12.70
N LEU A 144 6.83 -1.75 -11.54
CA LEU A 144 7.48 -2.02 -10.26
C LEU A 144 7.60 -3.54 -10.00
N TYR A 145 6.52 -4.30 -10.19
CA TYR A 145 6.50 -5.75 -10.01
C TYR A 145 7.43 -6.49 -10.98
N ARG A 146 7.50 -6.05 -12.24
CA ARG A 146 8.42 -6.64 -13.22
C ARG A 146 9.87 -6.40 -12.79
N ASP A 147 10.19 -5.18 -12.36
CA ASP A 147 11.56 -4.72 -12.21
C ASP A 147 12.19 -5.11 -10.85
N VAL A 148 11.38 -5.31 -9.81
CA VAL A 148 11.85 -5.75 -8.48
C VAL A 148 12.51 -7.13 -8.53
N LYS A 149 13.60 -7.27 -7.75
CA LYS A 149 14.45 -8.48 -7.66
C LYS A 149 14.09 -9.41 -6.50
N ALA A 150 13.31 -8.91 -5.55
CA ALA A 150 12.73 -9.66 -4.44
C ALA A 150 11.97 -10.90 -4.92
N THR A 151 11.70 -11.84 -4.01
CA THR A 151 10.71 -12.90 -4.25
C THR A 151 9.34 -12.27 -4.50
N LYS A 152 8.66 -12.69 -5.56
CA LYS A 152 7.45 -12.02 -6.05
C LYS A 152 6.21 -12.87 -5.88
N MET A 153 5.16 -12.27 -5.30
CA MET A 153 3.83 -12.85 -5.20
C MET A 153 2.79 -11.86 -5.73
N MET A 154 1.80 -12.39 -6.44
CA MET A 154 0.68 -11.60 -6.96
C MET A 154 -0.64 -12.28 -6.63
N PHE A 155 -1.57 -11.49 -6.09
CA PHE A 155 -2.93 -11.93 -5.81
C PHE A 155 -3.90 -11.16 -6.71
N LYS A 156 -4.79 -11.91 -7.38
CA LYS A 156 -5.74 -11.37 -8.36
C LYS A 156 -7.20 -11.44 -7.90
N SER A 157 -7.43 -11.73 -6.62
CA SER A 157 -8.76 -11.80 -6.01
C SER A 157 -8.62 -11.56 -4.52
N ASN A 158 -9.73 -11.26 -3.86
CA ASN A 158 -9.80 -11.22 -2.40
C ASN A 158 -9.41 -12.58 -1.81
N VAL A 159 -8.31 -12.60 -1.09
CA VAL A 159 -7.86 -13.73 -0.29
C VAL A 159 -7.74 -13.25 1.15
N SER A 160 -8.25 -14.04 2.11
CA SER A 160 -8.13 -13.65 3.51
C SER A 160 -6.65 -13.50 3.89
N ALA A 161 -6.33 -12.50 4.72
CA ALA A 161 -4.96 -12.29 5.17
C ALA A 161 -4.35 -13.55 5.81
N ARG A 162 -5.17 -14.37 6.48
CA ARG A 162 -4.75 -15.68 7.01
C ARG A 162 -4.23 -16.61 5.90
N VAL A 163 -5.01 -16.79 4.84
CA VAL A 163 -4.62 -17.65 3.71
C VAL A 163 -3.40 -17.08 2.98
N LEU A 164 -3.30 -15.75 2.87
CA LEU A 164 -2.10 -15.10 2.31
C LEU A 164 -0.85 -15.43 3.15
N LEU A 165 -0.94 -15.28 4.47
CA LEU A 165 0.16 -15.58 5.39
C LEU A 165 0.59 -17.05 5.38
N ASP A 166 -0.36 -17.97 5.24
CA ASP A 166 -0.07 -19.41 5.22
C ASP A 166 0.61 -19.85 3.92
N ASN A 167 0.50 -19.08 2.83
CA ASN A 167 1.25 -19.29 1.59
C ASN A 167 2.66 -18.69 1.60
N MET A 168 3.01 -17.88 2.63
CA MET A 168 4.30 -17.20 2.75
C MET A 168 5.31 -18.00 3.61
N THR A 169 5.01 -19.26 3.95
CA THR A 169 5.95 -20.14 4.64
C THR A 169 6.75 -21.00 3.66
N SER A 170 7.95 -20.52 3.31
CA SER A 170 9.06 -21.34 2.81
C SER A 170 10.37 -20.69 3.23
#